data_AF-A0A3D4IL99-F1
#
_entry.id   AF-A0A3D4IL99-F1
#
_cell.length_a   1.000
_cell.length_b   1.000
_cell.length_c   1.000
_cell.angle_alpha   90.00
_cell.angle_beta   90.00
_cell.angle_gamma   90.00
#
_symmetry.space_group_name_H-M   'P 1'
#
loop_
_entity.id
_entity.type
_entity.pdbx_description
1 polymer ?
#
loop_
_entity_poly.entity_id
_entity_poly.type
_entity_poly.pdbx_seq_one_letter_code
_entity_poly.pdbx_strand_id
1 'polypeptide(L)'
;MDSIKKELEQINISSLRLRQNVMPIIKRFGYASHQMDSLNSVISEFDSLALNKVENIISTYGWLGKSEIGETANSTLFIVIQHAEDNRVREKFYPLLEASVNKGESNRSDLAAMQDRILVNNGHNQLYGTQSKNDGKLFPVEDPKRLNKRRKQVGLKKIKANLD
;
A
#
# COMPACT_ATOMS: atom_id res chain seq x y z
N MET A 1 -8.14 -22.71 3.35
CA MET A 1 -7.36 -21.58 2.80
C MET A 1 -7.84 -21.14 1.43
N ASP A 2 -8.24 -22.05 0.54
CA ASP A 2 -8.76 -21.73 -0.82
C ASP A 2 -9.88 -20.69 -0.87
N SER A 3 -10.83 -20.73 0.06
CA SER A 3 -11.91 -19.72 0.12
C SER A 3 -11.38 -18.32 0.43
N ILE A 4 -10.45 -18.20 1.38
CA ILE A 4 -9.82 -16.93 1.78
C ILE A 4 -8.96 -16.39 0.63
N LYS A 5 -8.18 -17.26 0.00
CA LYS A 5 -7.40 -16.92 -1.19
C LYS A 5 -8.30 -16.33 -2.28
N LYS A 6 -9.37 -17.04 -2.66
CA LYS A 6 -10.31 -16.58 -3.69
C LYS A 6 -10.94 -15.24 -3.32
N GLU A 7 -11.34 -15.05 -2.06
CA GLU A 7 -11.90 -13.78 -1.59
C GLU A 7 -10.90 -12.62 -1.71
N LEU A 8 -9.65 -12.80 -1.26
CA LEU A 8 -8.60 -11.78 -1.38
C LEU A 8 -8.23 -11.48 -2.84
N GLU A 9 -8.23 -12.49 -3.71
CA GLU A 9 -8.01 -12.29 -5.15
C GLU A 9 -9.16 -11.49 -5.78
N GLN A 10 -10.42 -11.73 -5.37
CA GLN A 10 -11.57 -10.94 -5.84
C GLN A 10 -11.53 -9.49 -5.35
N ILE A 11 -11.10 -9.26 -4.10
CA ILE A 11 -10.88 -7.90 -3.58
C ILE A 11 -9.84 -7.18 -4.44
N ASN A 12 -8.72 -7.83 -4.75
CA ASN A 12 -7.68 -7.24 -5.61
C ASN A 12 -8.21 -6.89 -7.01
N ILE A 13 -8.91 -7.82 -7.67
CA ILE A 13 -9.50 -7.59 -8.99
C ILE A 13 -10.46 -6.39 -8.95
N SER A 14 -11.33 -6.32 -7.94
CA SER A 14 -12.31 -5.25 -7.78
C SER A 14 -11.64 -3.89 -7.53
N SER A 15 -10.63 -3.86 -6.66
CA SER A 15 -9.85 -2.64 -6.38
C SER A 15 -9.16 -2.12 -7.65
N LEU A 16 -8.50 -3.01 -8.40
CA LEU A 16 -7.83 -2.65 -9.66
C LEU A 16 -8.83 -2.13 -10.71
N ARG A 17 -10.02 -2.74 -10.80
CA ARG A 17 -11.07 -2.32 -11.72
C ARG A 17 -11.61 -0.92 -11.42
N LEU A 18 -11.65 -0.50 -10.16
CA LEU A 18 -11.99 0.88 -9.80
C LEU A 18 -10.84 1.82 -10.19
N ARG A 19 -9.62 1.49 -9.76
CA ARG A 19 -8.44 2.35 -9.88
C ARG A 19 -7.93 2.52 -11.32
N GLN A 20 -8.25 1.62 -12.24
CA GLN A 20 -7.94 1.80 -13.66
C GLN A 20 -8.61 3.04 -14.28
N ASN A 21 -9.69 3.55 -13.68
CA ASN A 21 -10.39 4.75 -14.15
C ASN A 21 -9.75 6.07 -13.68
N VAL A 22 -8.85 6.02 -12.70
CA VAL A 22 -8.22 7.22 -12.11
C VAL A 22 -7.47 8.03 -13.17
N MET A 23 -6.56 7.40 -13.90
CA MET A 23 -5.75 8.10 -14.92
C MET A 23 -6.59 8.64 -16.10
N PRO A 24 -7.53 7.87 -16.68
CA PRO A 24 -8.46 8.40 -17.68
C PRO A 24 -9.25 9.63 -17.20
N ILE A 25 -9.78 9.60 -15.97
CA ILE A 25 -10.54 10.71 -15.40
C ILE A 25 -9.65 11.93 -15.18
N ILE A 26 -8.48 11.76 -14.56
CA ILE A 26 -7.51 12.85 -14.36
C ILE A 26 -7.12 13.50 -15.68
N LYS A 27 -6.84 12.70 -16.72
CA LYS A 27 -6.45 13.22 -18.04
C LYS A 27 -7.55 14.04 -18.71
N ARG A 28 -8.81 13.66 -18.50
CA ARG A 28 -9.96 14.30 -19.17
C ARG A 28 -10.53 15.48 -18.39
N PHE A 29 -10.53 15.40 -17.05
CA PHE A 29 -11.26 16.33 -16.20
C PHE A 29 -10.37 17.02 -15.15
N GLY A 30 -9.16 16.51 -14.89
CA GLY A 30 -8.25 17.04 -13.88
C GLY A 30 -8.48 16.46 -12.47
N TYR A 31 -7.52 16.70 -11.58
CA TYR A 31 -7.53 16.17 -10.21
C TYR A 31 -8.65 16.72 -9.33
N ALA A 32 -9.01 18.00 -9.49
CA ALA A 32 -10.01 18.71 -8.67
C ALA A 32 -11.41 18.72 -9.34
N SER A 33 -11.74 17.65 -10.06
CA SER A 33 -13.00 17.55 -10.81
C SER A 33 -14.04 16.73 -10.06
N HIS A 34 -15.32 17.06 -10.24
CA HIS A 34 -16.42 16.32 -9.62
C HIS A 34 -16.41 14.83 -10.02
N GLN A 35 -15.94 14.48 -11.21
CA GLN A 35 -15.78 13.09 -11.65
C GLN A 35 -14.71 12.36 -10.83
N MET A 36 -13.62 13.04 -10.50
CA MET A 36 -12.58 12.50 -9.64
C MET A 36 -13.11 12.36 -8.19
N ASP A 37 -13.86 13.35 -7.70
CA ASP A 37 -14.50 13.29 -6.37
C ASP A 37 -15.50 12.13 -6.26
N SER A 38 -16.29 11.91 -7.33
CA SER A 38 -17.24 10.80 -7.42
C SER A 38 -16.52 9.45 -7.42
N LEU A 39 -15.44 9.31 -8.21
CA LEU A 39 -14.64 8.09 -8.22
C LEU A 39 -13.94 7.85 -6.87
N ASN A 40 -13.41 8.91 -6.24
CA ASN A 40 -12.77 8.82 -4.92
C ASN A 40 -13.75 8.33 -3.85
N SER A 41 -15.00 8.83 -3.87
CA SER A 41 -16.05 8.36 -2.96
C SER A 41 -16.30 6.85 -3.10
N VAL A 42 -16.41 6.36 -4.35
CA VAL A 42 -16.60 4.92 -4.63
C VAL A 42 -15.39 4.09 -4.20
N ILE A 43 -14.17 4.58 -4.46
CA ILE A 43 -12.94 3.91 -4.02
C ILE A 43 -12.87 3.85 -2.49
N SER A 44 -13.20 4.94 -1.81
CA SER A 44 -13.17 5.03 -0.34
C SER A 44 -14.18 4.08 0.30
N GLU A 45 -15.39 3.99 -0.25
CA GLU A 45 -16.41 3.05 0.22
C GLU A 45 -15.94 1.60 0.04
N PHE A 46 -15.38 1.27 -1.13
CA PHE A 46 -14.82 -0.05 -1.39
C PHE A 46 -13.65 -0.37 -0.44
N ASP A 47 -12.70 0.54 -0.26
CA ASP A 47 -11.53 0.34 0.59
C ASP A 47 -11.95 0.10 2.05
N SER A 48 -12.98 0.80 2.55
CA SER A 48 -13.54 0.59 3.90
C SER A 48 -14.16 -0.81 4.06
N LEU A 49 -14.96 -1.25 3.10
CA LEU A 49 -15.55 -2.60 3.11
C LEU A 49 -14.49 -3.70 3.00
N ALA A 50 -13.48 -3.50 2.16
CA ALA A 50 -12.36 -4.41 2.02
C ALA A 50 -11.52 -4.47 3.30
N LEU A 51 -11.31 -3.32 3.97
CA LEU A 51 -10.59 -3.26 5.23
C LEU A 51 -11.28 -4.11 6.30
N ASN A 52 -12.59 -3.96 6.48
CA ASN A 52 -13.35 -4.78 7.45
C ASN A 52 -13.17 -6.28 7.21
N LYS A 53 -13.17 -6.72 5.94
CA LYS A 53 -12.93 -8.12 5.57
C LYS A 53 -11.50 -8.57 5.91
N VAL A 54 -10.51 -7.77 5.54
CA VAL A 54 -9.09 -8.07 5.80
C VAL A 54 -8.78 -8.09 7.30
N GLU A 55 -9.34 -7.16 8.07
CA GLU A 55 -9.19 -7.15 9.53
C GLU A 55 -9.75 -8.43 10.16
N ASN A 56 -10.94 -8.89 9.72
CA ASN A 56 -11.53 -10.13 10.21
C ASN A 56 -10.70 -11.37 9.84
N ILE A 57 -10.10 -11.39 8.64
CA ILE A 57 -9.19 -12.48 8.24
C ILE A 57 -7.97 -12.47 9.16
N ILE A 58 -7.32 -11.31 9.35
CA ILE A 58 -6.10 -11.23 10.17
C ILE A 58 -6.39 -11.49 11.64
N SER A 59 -7.54 -11.07 12.17
CA SER A 59 -7.92 -11.37 13.56
C SER A 59 -8.14 -12.86 13.81
N THR A 60 -8.58 -13.59 12.78
CA THR A 60 -8.91 -15.03 12.88
C THR A 60 -7.70 -15.92 12.61
N TYR A 61 -6.89 -15.56 11.61
CA TYR A 61 -5.82 -16.43 11.08
C TYR A 61 -4.41 -15.85 11.25
N GLY A 62 -4.29 -14.61 11.73
CA GLY A 62 -3.04 -13.85 11.64
C GLY A 62 -2.74 -13.40 10.22
N TRP A 63 -1.51 -12.91 10.01
CA TRP A 63 -1.05 -12.54 8.67
C TRP A 63 -0.66 -13.79 7.87
N LEU A 64 -1.54 -14.20 6.96
CA LEU A 64 -1.34 -15.38 6.11
C LEU A 64 -0.22 -15.15 5.09
N GLY A 65 0.74 -16.07 5.03
CA GLY A 65 1.90 -15.99 4.15
C GLY A 65 1.59 -16.32 2.68
N LYS A 66 2.46 -15.88 1.77
CA LYS A 66 2.33 -16.22 0.34
C LYS A 66 2.43 -17.73 0.08
N SER A 67 3.10 -18.51 0.93
CA SER A 67 3.11 -19.97 0.83
C SER A 67 1.73 -20.59 1.11
N GLU A 68 0.89 -19.90 1.88
CA GLU A 68 -0.42 -20.39 2.32
C GLU A 68 -1.55 -19.97 1.38
N ILE A 69 -1.51 -18.71 0.91
CA ILE A 69 -2.60 -18.11 0.12
C ILE A 69 -2.16 -17.64 -1.27
N GLY A 70 -0.88 -17.79 -1.62
CA GLY A 70 -0.32 -17.28 -2.87
C GLY A 70 0.06 -15.80 -2.81
N GLU A 71 0.89 -15.37 -3.77
CA GLU A 71 1.44 -14.00 -3.79
C GLU A 71 0.36 -12.92 -3.95
N THR A 72 -0.60 -13.11 -4.85
CA THR A 72 -1.67 -12.14 -5.10
C THR A 72 -2.48 -11.87 -3.83
N ALA A 73 -2.94 -12.93 -3.17
CA ALA A 73 -3.77 -12.81 -1.97
C ALA A 73 -2.99 -12.19 -0.79
N ASN A 74 -1.73 -12.57 -0.60
CA ASN A 74 -0.85 -11.95 0.41
C ASN A 74 -0.62 -10.47 0.13
N SER A 75 -0.38 -10.10 -1.13
CA SER A 75 -0.28 -8.70 -1.56
C SER A 75 -1.59 -7.93 -1.35
N THR A 76 -2.76 -8.58 -1.46
CA THR A 76 -4.06 -7.96 -1.15
C THR A 76 -4.14 -7.53 0.32
N LEU A 77 -3.68 -8.38 1.26
CA LEU A 77 -3.67 -8.03 2.69
C LEU A 77 -2.91 -6.72 2.91
N PHE A 78 -1.72 -6.62 2.33
CA PHE A 78 -0.92 -5.41 2.35
C PHE A 78 -1.64 -4.22 1.74
N ILE A 79 -2.13 -4.33 0.50
CA ILE A 79 -2.63 -3.15 -0.24
C ILE A 79 -3.89 -2.56 0.37
N VAL A 80 -4.75 -3.39 0.97
CA VAL A 80 -5.96 -2.94 1.68
C VAL A 80 -5.58 -2.16 2.93
N ILE A 81 -4.65 -2.67 3.74
CA ILE A 81 -4.17 -1.97 4.95
C ILE A 81 -3.40 -0.70 4.57
N GLN A 82 -2.57 -0.76 3.53
CA GLN A 82 -1.79 0.38 3.03
C GLN A 82 -2.70 1.56 2.68
N HIS A 83 -3.88 1.29 2.10
CA HIS A 83 -4.84 2.29 1.67
C HIS A 83 -5.90 2.66 2.71
N ALA A 84 -5.86 2.10 3.92
CA ALA A 84 -6.76 2.52 5.01
C ALA A 84 -6.70 4.04 5.21
N GLU A 85 -7.82 4.70 5.48
CA GLU A 85 -7.80 6.15 5.69
C GLU A 85 -6.97 6.53 6.92
N ASP A 86 -7.22 5.83 8.04
CA ASP A 86 -6.58 6.07 9.33
C ASP A 86 -5.15 5.50 9.40
N ASN A 87 -4.18 6.32 9.81
CA ASN A 87 -2.80 5.89 10.01
C ASN A 87 -2.64 4.85 11.12
N ARG A 88 -3.50 4.88 12.15
CA ARG A 88 -3.47 3.94 13.27
C ARG A 88 -3.71 2.50 12.82
N VAL A 89 -4.45 2.29 11.72
CA VAL A 89 -4.65 0.97 11.12
C VAL A 89 -3.33 0.43 10.57
N ARG A 90 -2.57 1.25 9.81
CA ARG A 90 -1.25 0.86 9.32
C ARG A 90 -0.30 0.53 10.47
N GLU A 91 -0.26 1.38 11.49
CA GLU A 91 0.58 1.19 12.67
C GLU A 91 0.24 -0.11 13.42
N LYS A 92 -1.06 -0.41 13.58
CA LYS A 92 -1.56 -1.66 14.20
C LYS A 92 -1.08 -2.92 13.46
N PHE A 93 -1.10 -2.92 12.13
CA PHE A 93 -0.76 -4.11 11.33
C PHE A 93 0.71 -4.18 10.89
N TYR A 94 1.48 -3.10 11.01
CA TYR A 94 2.88 -3.04 10.63
C TYR A 94 3.72 -4.18 11.25
N PRO A 95 3.64 -4.48 12.58
CA PRO A 95 4.44 -5.55 13.18
C PRO A 95 4.12 -6.94 12.61
N LEU A 96 2.88 -7.18 12.18
CA LEU A 96 2.46 -8.46 11.59
C LEU A 96 3.03 -8.63 10.18
N LEU A 97 2.99 -7.56 9.36
CA LEU A 97 3.64 -7.55 8.06
C LEU A 97 5.16 -7.71 8.21
N GLU A 98 5.78 -7.05 9.19
CA GLU A 98 7.22 -7.17 9.46
C GLU A 98 7.60 -8.62 9.82
N ALA A 99 6.83 -9.27 10.70
CA ALA A 99 7.04 -10.67 11.03
C ALA A 99 6.89 -11.59 9.80
N SER A 100 5.90 -11.34 8.94
CA SER A 100 5.72 -12.09 7.68
C SER A 100 6.91 -11.91 6.73
N VAL A 101 7.38 -10.67 6.54
CA VAL A 101 8.55 -10.35 5.70
C VAL A 101 9.82 -11.02 6.24
N ASN A 102 10.02 -11.04 7.56
CA ASN A 102 11.18 -11.68 8.19
C ASN A 102 11.18 -13.20 7.99
N LYS A 103 10.00 -13.82 7.81
CA LYS A 103 9.85 -15.23 7.44
C LYS A 103 9.95 -15.49 5.93
N GLY A 104 10.07 -14.44 5.11
CA GLY A 104 10.06 -14.55 3.66
C GLY A 104 8.66 -14.71 3.05
N GLU A 105 7.61 -14.52 3.85
CA GLU A 105 6.20 -14.79 3.51
C GLU A 105 5.44 -13.57 2.96
N SER A 106 6.08 -12.40 2.93
CA SER A 106 5.59 -11.18 2.29
C SER A 106 6.74 -10.41 1.64
N ASN A 107 6.43 -9.46 0.75
CA ASN A 107 7.47 -8.71 0.05
C ASN A 107 8.11 -7.64 0.94
N ARG A 108 9.44 -7.55 0.93
CA ARG A 108 10.19 -6.50 1.66
C ARG A 108 9.82 -5.09 1.19
N SER A 109 9.46 -4.93 -0.09
CA SER A 109 9.02 -3.66 -0.67
C SER A 109 7.70 -3.17 -0.06
N ASP A 110 6.82 -4.09 0.32
CA ASP A 110 5.50 -3.77 0.87
C ASP A 110 5.67 -3.19 2.29
N LEU A 111 6.51 -3.83 3.10
CA LEU A 111 6.89 -3.31 4.42
C LEU A 111 7.54 -1.91 4.32
N ALA A 112 8.48 -1.74 3.39
CA ALA A 112 9.14 -0.44 3.15
C ALA A 112 8.13 0.64 2.76
N ALA A 113 7.15 0.31 1.91
CA ALA A 113 6.11 1.23 1.49
C ALA A 113 5.15 1.60 2.62
N MET A 114 4.82 0.66 3.50
CA MET A 114 4.01 0.93 4.69
C MET A 114 4.74 1.81 5.69
N GLN A 115 6.02 1.51 5.94
CA GLN A 115 6.86 2.32 6.83
C GLN A 115 6.92 3.78 6.38
N ASP A 116 7.22 4.00 5.10
CA ASP A 116 7.28 5.35 4.53
C ASP A 116 5.93 6.07 4.61
N ARG A 117 4.81 5.36 4.40
CA ARG A 117 3.47 5.96 4.53
C ARG A 117 3.17 6.37 5.97
N ILE A 118 3.49 5.53 6.95
CA ILE A 118 3.34 5.84 8.38
C ILE A 118 4.16 7.08 8.74
N LEU A 119 5.43 7.13 8.33
CA LEU A 119 6.33 8.25 8.59
C LEU A 119 5.79 9.56 8.00
N VAL A 120 5.43 9.55 6.71
CA VAL A 120 4.91 10.75 6.03
C VAL A 120 3.63 11.26 6.69
N ASN A 121 2.70 10.37 7.02
CA ASN A 121 1.45 10.75 7.68
C ASN A 121 1.66 11.31 9.10
N ASN A 122 2.75 10.90 9.77
CA ASN A 122 3.14 11.43 11.08
C ASN A 122 4.07 12.66 10.97
N GLY A 123 4.25 13.22 9.76
CA GLY A 123 5.07 14.42 9.55
C GLY A 123 6.58 14.17 9.56
N HIS A 124 7.02 12.92 9.44
CA HIS A 124 8.42 12.53 9.42
C HIS A 124 8.94 12.30 8.01
N ASN A 125 10.27 12.41 7.85
CA ASN A 125 10.96 12.05 6.62
C ASN A 125 10.82 10.54 6.36
N GLN A 126 10.56 10.18 5.10
CA GLN A 126 10.47 8.78 4.68
C GLN A 126 11.87 8.17 4.46
N LEU A 127 12.01 6.85 4.58
CA LEU A 127 13.30 6.17 4.49
C LEU A 127 13.60 5.68 3.07
N TYR A 128 12.59 5.19 2.35
CA TYR A 128 12.76 4.49 1.08
C TYR A 128 12.30 5.29 -0.13
N GLY A 129 11.62 6.43 0.04
CA GLY A 129 11.17 7.26 -1.07
C GLY A 129 10.05 6.58 -1.85
N THR A 130 9.10 5.93 -1.17
CA THR A 130 7.95 5.27 -1.82
C THR A 130 6.71 6.16 -1.91
N GLN A 131 6.65 7.27 -1.17
CA GLN A 131 5.52 8.19 -1.16
C GLN A 131 5.84 9.45 -1.96
N SER A 132 4.89 9.82 -2.82
CA SER A 132 4.91 11.04 -3.63
C SER A 132 3.68 11.88 -3.39
N LYS A 133 3.83 13.19 -3.59
CA LYS A 133 2.74 14.16 -3.70
C LYS A 133 2.02 13.97 -5.04
N ASN A 134 0.87 14.63 -5.20
CA ASN A 134 0.06 14.58 -6.42
C ASN A 134 0.81 15.09 -7.67
N ASP A 135 1.79 15.99 -7.49
CA ASP A 135 2.65 16.50 -8.57
C ASP A 135 3.80 15.54 -8.95
N GLY A 136 3.85 14.36 -8.33
CA GLY A 136 4.85 13.33 -8.56
C GLY A 136 6.16 13.51 -7.78
N LYS A 137 6.34 14.64 -7.08
CA LYS A 137 7.53 14.86 -6.23
C LYS A 137 7.47 13.99 -4.98
N LEU A 138 8.62 13.48 -4.54
CA LEU A 138 8.71 12.72 -3.30
C LEU A 138 8.43 13.62 -2.09
N PHE A 139 7.85 13.03 -1.04
CA PHE A 139 7.97 13.62 0.29
C PHE A 139 9.44 13.62 0.76
N PRO A 140 9.83 14.48 1.72
CA PRO A 140 11.19 14.54 2.24
C PRO A 140 11.74 13.16 2.63
N VAL A 141 12.98 12.89 2.25
CA VAL A 141 13.66 11.61 2.47
C VAL A 141 14.76 11.77 3.50
N GLU A 142 14.82 10.85 4.46
CA GLU A 142 15.87 10.82 5.47
C GLU A 142 17.19 10.35 4.86
N ASP A 143 18.31 11.01 5.14
CA ASP A 143 19.64 10.75 4.52
C ASP A 143 19.54 10.32 3.03
N PRO A 144 19.25 11.27 2.14
CA PRO A 144 19.01 10.94 0.74
C PRO A 144 20.23 10.35 0.01
N LYS A 145 21.45 10.62 0.50
CA LYS A 145 22.70 10.04 -0.02
C LYS A 145 22.72 8.52 0.11
N ARG A 146 22.05 7.97 1.13
CA ARG A 146 21.94 6.52 1.38
C ARG A 146 20.63 5.89 0.89
N LEU A 147 19.73 6.67 0.30
CA LEU A 147 18.42 6.22 -0.18
C LEU A 147 18.50 4.98 -1.08
N ASN A 148 19.31 5.05 -2.13
CA ASN A 148 19.40 3.95 -3.09
C ASN A 148 20.08 2.70 -2.50
N LYS A 149 20.90 2.84 -1.45
CA LYS A 149 21.44 1.70 -0.69
C LYS A 149 20.31 1.00 0.08
N ARG A 150 19.46 1.75 0.78
CA ARG A 150 18.28 1.20 1.50
C ARG A 150 17.29 0.55 0.54
N ARG A 151 16.96 1.21 -0.58
CA ARG A 151 16.06 0.67 -1.61
C ARG A 151 16.52 -0.68 -2.15
N LYS A 152 17.81 -0.84 -2.42
CA LYS A 152 18.38 -2.12 -2.89
C LYS A 152 18.17 -3.26 -1.88
N GLN A 153 18.26 -3.00 -0.58
CA GLN A 153 18.11 -4.00 0.49
C GLN A 153 16.67 -4.54 0.63
N VAL A 154 15.69 -3.83 0.08
CA VAL A 154 14.26 -4.21 0.11
C VAL A 154 13.71 -4.53 -1.28
N GLY A 155 14.57 -4.63 -2.30
CA GLY A 155 14.16 -4.98 -3.67
C GLY A 155 13.56 -3.82 -4.48
N LEU A 156 13.63 -2.58 -3.98
CA LEU A 156 13.13 -1.40 -4.69
C LEU A 156 14.14 -0.92 -5.75
N LYS A 157 13.64 -0.51 -6.93
CA LYS A 157 14.45 0.05 -8.02
C LYS A 157 15.12 1.36 -7.61
N LYS A 158 16.31 1.64 -8.14
CA LYS A 158 17.00 2.93 -7.95
C LYS A 158 16.11 4.09 -8.44
N ILE A 159 16.10 5.20 -7.71
CA ILE A 159 15.48 6.45 -8.16
C ILE A 159 16.54 7.53 -8.35
N LYS A 160 16.33 8.41 -9.34
CA LYS A 160 17.12 9.62 -9.49
C LYS A 160 16.73 10.52 -8.34
N ALA A 161 17.70 10.75 -7.47
CA ALA A 161 17.50 11.57 -6.29
C ALA A 161 17.61 13.04 -6.74
N ASN A 162 16.60 13.54 -7.46
CA ASN A 162 16.41 14.98 -7.61
C ASN A 162 15.78 15.43 -6.29
N LEU A 163 16.64 15.69 -5.32
CA LEU A 163 16.29 16.08 -3.94
C LEU A 163 16.47 17.59 -3.74
N ASP A 164 16.56 18.30 -4.86
CA ASP A 164 16.71 19.76 -4.92
C ASP A 164 15.33 20.43 -4.88
#